data_AF-B1ZNW0-F1
#
_entry.id   AF-B1ZNW0-F1
#
_cell.length_a   1.000
_cell.length_b   1.000
_cell.length_c   1.000
_cell.angle_alpha   90.00
_cell.angle_beta   90.00
_cell.angle_gamma   90.00
#
_symmetry.space_group_name_H-M   'P 1'
#
loop_
_entity.id
_entity.type
_entity.pdbx_description
1 polymer ?
#
loop_
_entity_poly.entity_id
_entity_poly.type
_entity_poly.pdbx_seq_one_letter_code
_entity_poly.pdbx_strand_id
1 'polypeptide(L)'
;MKPHRLSLLCALLVVLSVPPGMASLSAATKPAPAAPDWAQPGTATRQQVAPPADFHRATTTFATPLGVFEGQSDVGSALVPGDASYDTATRSYTIHSAGYNVWYTRDEFRYLWKKMSGDVSLAADIAYPDGTATAIARRCS
;
A
#
# COMPACT_ATOMS: atom_id res chain seq x y z
N MET A 1 12.21 -26.15 67.09
CA MET A 1 13.20 -25.24 67.73
C MET A 1 14.54 -25.44 67.03
N LYS A 2 15.26 -24.34 66.75
CA LYS A 2 16.43 -24.17 65.84
C LYS A 2 17.59 -25.18 66.09
N PRO A 3 18.55 -25.47 65.16
CA PRO A 3 19.45 -24.46 64.58
C PRO A 3 19.89 -24.60 63.10
N HIS A 4 20.41 -23.47 62.61
CA HIS A 4 21.05 -23.20 61.32
C HIS A 4 22.30 -24.03 61.04
N ARG A 5 22.59 -24.27 59.75
CA ARG A 5 23.97 -24.31 59.24
C ARG A 5 24.11 -23.45 57.98
N LEU A 6 24.89 -22.40 58.17
CA LEU A 6 25.51 -21.54 57.16
C LEU A 6 26.80 -22.24 56.71
N SER A 7 26.99 -22.48 55.41
CA SER A 7 28.29 -22.83 54.82
C SER A 7 28.23 -22.42 53.34
N LEU A 8 28.73 -21.23 53.01
CA LEU A 8 30.03 -20.98 52.37
C LEU A 8 30.19 -21.56 50.96
N LEU A 9 30.24 -20.63 50.00
CA LEU A 9 31.00 -20.61 48.74
C LEU A 9 31.08 -21.89 47.90
N CYS A 10 30.43 -21.84 46.74
CA CYS A 10 31.11 -22.13 45.47
C CYS A 10 30.52 -21.24 44.38
N ALA A 11 31.30 -20.25 43.97
CA ALA A 11 31.09 -19.54 42.72
C ALA A 11 31.36 -20.53 41.57
N LEU A 12 30.33 -20.89 40.82
CA LEU A 12 30.48 -21.50 39.51
C LEU A 12 29.72 -20.62 38.51
N LEU A 13 30.49 -19.82 37.78
CA LEU A 13 30.07 -19.16 36.55
C LEU A 13 29.56 -20.23 35.60
N VAL A 14 28.25 -20.28 35.40
CA VAL A 14 27.61 -21.06 34.34
C VAL A 14 27.20 -20.08 33.26
N VAL A 15 28.13 -19.85 32.33
CA VAL A 15 27.86 -19.22 31.04
C VAL A 15 27.12 -20.26 30.20
N LEU A 16 25.79 -20.22 30.17
CA LEU A 16 25.00 -21.03 29.24
C LEU A 16 24.54 -20.19 28.05
N SER A 17 25.31 -20.35 26.98
CA SER A 17 24.91 -20.34 25.56
C SER A 17 23.63 -19.57 25.17
N VAL A 18 23.83 -18.38 24.59
CA VAL A 18 22.89 -17.80 23.63
C VAL A 18 22.85 -18.72 22.40
N PRO A 19 21.69 -19.29 22.01
CA PRO A 19 21.62 -20.04 20.76
C PRO A 19 21.82 -19.07 19.59
N PRO A 20 22.78 -19.34 18.67
CA PRO A 20 22.83 -18.61 17.42
C PRO A 20 21.74 -19.19 16.51
N GLY A 21 20.80 -18.37 16.06
CA GLY A 21 19.92 -18.76 14.97
C GLY A 21 18.43 -18.56 15.22
N MET A 22 18.02 -17.33 15.47
CA MET A 22 16.87 -16.81 14.71
C MET A 22 17.45 -15.88 13.66
N ALA A 23 17.88 -16.47 12.55
CA ALA A 23 18.04 -15.70 11.33
C ALA A 23 16.66 -15.10 11.03
N SER A 24 16.52 -13.79 11.29
CA SER A 24 15.43 -13.03 10.71
C SER A 24 15.54 -13.28 9.21
N LEU A 25 14.56 -13.99 8.65
CA LEU A 25 14.35 -14.03 7.21
C LEU A 25 14.01 -12.59 6.82
N SER A 26 15.03 -11.78 6.62
CA SER A 26 14.93 -10.58 5.83
C SER A 26 14.51 -11.09 4.45
N ALA A 27 13.20 -11.07 4.20
CA ALA A 27 12.70 -11.16 2.85
C ALA A 27 13.43 -10.04 2.10
N ALA A 28 14.40 -10.42 1.27
CA ALA A 28 15.07 -9.48 0.40
C ALA A 28 13.97 -8.90 -0.50
N THR A 29 13.45 -7.73 -0.12
CA THR A 29 12.50 -6.99 -0.92
C THR A 29 13.23 -6.66 -2.21
N LYS A 30 12.98 -7.42 -3.27
CA LYS A 30 13.30 -7.00 -4.62
C LYS A 30 12.78 -5.57 -4.73
N PRO A 31 13.61 -4.57 -5.10
CA PRO A 31 13.12 -3.21 -5.30
C PRO A 31 11.92 -3.28 -6.23
N ALA A 32 10.79 -2.74 -5.79
CA ALA A 32 9.64 -2.59 -6.67
C ALA A 32 10.13 -1.87 -7.94
N PRO A 33 9.71 -2.32 -9.14
CA PRO A 33 10.08 -1.62 -10.36
C PRO A 33 9.73 -0.14 -10.20
N ALA A 34 10.70 0.76 -10.39
CA ALA A 34 10.41 2.17 -10.39
C ALA A 34 9.58 2.49 -11.64
N ALA A 35 8.57 3.34 -11.50
CA ALA A 35 7.82 3.85 -12.64
C ALA A 35 8.81 4.62 -13.57
N PRO A 36 8.87 4.30 -14.87
CA PRO A 36 9.72 5.04 -15.80
C PRO A 36 9.32 6.52 -15.90
N ASP A 37 10.23 7.40 -16.31
CA ASP A 37 9.99 8.85 -16.39
C ASP A 37 8.78 9.26 -17.27
N TRP A 38 8.47 8.44 -18.30
CA TRP A 38 7.29 8.64 -19.15
C TRP A 38 5.95 8.43 -18.41
N ALA A 39 5.97 7.76 -17.26
CA ALA A 39 4.80 7.49 -16.43
C ALA A 39 4.50 8.61 -15.41
N GLN A 40 5.38 9.60 -15.27
CA GLN A 40 5.18 10.72 -14.34
C GLN A 40 4.26 11.82 -14.95
N PRO A 41 3.38 12.46 -14.15
CA PRO A 41 2.64 13.66 -14.59
C PRO A 41 3.61 14.79 -14.96
N GLY A 42 3.36 15.50 -16.07
CA GLY A 42 4.13 16.68 -16.47
C GLY A 42 5.33 16.46 -17.41
N THR A 43 5.69 15.21 -17.75
CA THR A 43 6.77 14.93 -18.71
C THR A 43 6.31 15.21 -20.16
N ALA A 44 7.06 16.04 -20.90
CA ALA A 44 6.75 16.43 -22.29
C ALA A 44 6.86 15.29 -23.33
N THR A 45 7.48 14.16 -22.97
CA THR A 45 7.77 13.01 -23.84
C THR A 45 6.86 11.80 -23.57
N ARG A 46 5.54 12.03 -23.42
CA ARG A 46 4.59 10.90 -23.35
C ARG A 46 4.48 10.21 -24.71
N GLN A 47 5.13 9.06 -24.84
CA GLN A 47 4.89 8.13 -25.95
C GLN A 47 4.06 6.95 -25.44
N GLN A 48 2.82 6.85 -25.93
CA GLN A 48 1.93 5.73 -25.66
C GLN A 48 2.48 4.46 -26.36
N VAL A 49 3.32 3.67 -25.69
CA VAL A 49 3.86 2.38 -26.19
C VAL A 49 2.87 1.22 -26.06
N ALA A 50 2.71 0.42 -27.12
CA ALA A 50 1.80 -0.73 -27.12
C ALA A 50 2.02 -1.64 -25.90
N PRO A 51 0.94 -2.21 -25.32
CA PRO A 51 1.06 -3.08 -24.16
C PRO A 51 1.95 -4.30 -24.49
N PRO A 52 2.75 -4.79 -23.53
CA PRO A 52 3.28 -6.15 -23.59
C PRO A 52 2.14 -7.17 -23.75
N ALA A 53 2.39 -8.29 -24.41
CA ALA A 53 1.35 -9.29 -24.71
C ALA A 53 0.69 -9.92 -23.46
N ASP A 54 1.32 -9.80 -22.29
CA ASP A 54 0.87 -10.36 -20.99
C ASP A 54 0.07 -9.36 -20.13
N PHE A 55 -0.60 -8.38 -20.73
CA PHE A 55 -1.33 -7.31 -20.02
C PHE A 55 -2.62 -7.76 -19.30
N HIS A 56 -3.11 -8.98 -19.52
CA HIS A 56 -4.30 -9.53 -18.87
C HIS A 56 -3.99 -10.13 -17.49
N ARG A 57 -3.41 -9.33 -16.60
CA ARG A 57 -3.12 -9.78 -15.24
C ARG A 57 -4.40 -9.73 -14.40
N ALA A 58 -4.53 -10.69 -13.48
CA ALA A 58 -5.65 -10.75 -12.57
C ALA A 58 -5.70 -9.52 -11.65
N THR A 59 -6.92 -9.11 -11.29
CA THR A 59 -7.14 -8.10 -10.26
C THR A 59 -6.65 -8.64 -8.91
N THR A 60 -5.91 -7.82 -8.17
CA THR A 60 -5.53 -8.13 -6.79
C THR A 60 -6.44 -7.35 -5.85
N THR A 61 -7.12 -8.05 -4.93
CA THR A 61 -8.05 -7.43 -3.98
C THR A 61 -7.51 -7.52 -2.56
N PHE A 62 -7.55 -6.40 -1.85
CA PHE A 62 -7.19 -6.28 -0.44
C PHE A 62 -8.45 -5.96 0.36
N ALA A 63 -8.98 -6.94 1.09
CA ALA A 63 -10.19 -6.79 1.91
C ALA A 63 -9.90 -6.20 3.31
N THR A 64 -8.87 -5.37 3.41
CA THR A 64 -8.52 -4.68 4.65
C THR A 64 -9.24 -3.33 4.68
N PRO A 65 -10.11 -3.08 5.67
CA PRO A 65 -10.81 -1.80 5.78
C PRO A 65 -9.84 -0.62 5.91
N LEU A 66 -10.16 0.49 5.27
CA LEU A 66 -9.40 1.73 5.31
C LEU A 66 -10.36 2.92 5.42
N GLY A 67 -10.42 3.53 6.60
CA GLY A 67 -11.37 4.60 6.90
C GLY A 67 -12.83 4.14 6.73
N VAL A 68 -13.56 4.75 5.80
CA VAL A 68 -14.96 4.40 5.50
C VAL A 68 -15.09 3.26 4.49
N PHE A 69 -13.99 2.85 3.84
CA PHE A 69 -13.97 1.82 2.82
C PHE A 69 -13.69 0.43 3.42
N GLU A 70 -14.27 -0.59 2.80
CA GLU A 70 -14.18 -1.99 3.23
C GLU A 70 -12.96 -2.70 2.64
N GLY A 71 -12.41 -2.18 1.54
CA GLY A 71 -11.20 -2.68 0.94
C GLY A 71 -10.73 -1.84 -0.24
N GLN A 72 -9.74 -2.36 -0.95
CA GLN A 72 -9.16 -1.77 -2.15
C GLN A 72 -8.82 -2.84 -3.19
N SER A 73 -8.65 -2.46 -4.45
CA SER A 73 -8.31 -3.40 -5.53
C SER A 73 -7.47 -2.75 -6.63
N ASP A 74 -6.60 -3.58 -7.20
CA ASP A 74 -5.66 -3.24 -8.25
C ASP A 74 -6.07 -3.96 -9.53
N VAL A 75 -6.65 -3.22 -10.47
CA VAL A 75 -7.06 -3.74 -11.78
C VAL A 75 -5.84 -3.81 -12.70
N GLY A 76 -5.72 -4.90 -13.46
CA GLY A 76 -4.68 -5.07 -14.48
C GLY A 76 -3.24 -5.26 -13.96
N SER A 77 -3.04 -5.30 -12.63
CA SER A 77 -1.73 -5.40 -11.96
C SER A 77 -0.67 -4.50 -12.60
N ALA A 78 -0.87 -3.19 -12.47
CA ALA A 78 0.05 -2.18 -12.97
C ALA A 78 1.52 -2.47 -12.60
N LEU A 79 2.45 -2.02 -13.46
CA LEU A 79 3.89 -2.27 -13.33
C LEU A 79 4.43 -1.94 -11.93
N VAL A 80 3.87 -0.90 -11.32
CA VAL A 80 4.17 -0.48 -9.95
C VAL A 80 2.93 -0.75 -9.10
N PRO A 81 3.00 -1.65 -8.11
CA PRO A 81 2.00 -1.70 -7.06
C PRO A 81 1.98 -0.33 -6.41
N GLY A 82 0.79 0.25 -6.26
CA GLY A 82 0.64 1.41 -5.39
C GLY A 82 -0.04 0.97 -4.12
N ASP A 83 -0.49 1.97 -3.38
CA ASP A 83 -0.93 1.82 -2.01
C ASP A 83 -1.96 2.90 -1.69
N ALA A 84 -2.62 2.74 -0.54
CA ALA A 84 -3.50 3.75 -0.01
C ALA A 84 -3.33 3.84 1.51
N SER A 85 -3.42 5.07 2.02
CA SER A 85 -3.42 5.38 3.44
C SER A 85 -4.53 6.35 3.78
N TYR A 86 -4.94 6.36 5.05
CA TYR A 86 -5.97 7.24 5.57
C TYR A 86 -5.47 7.93 6.84
N ASP A 87 -5.52 9.26 6.83
CA ASP A 87 -5.24 10.09 7.99
C ASP A 87 -6.55 10.46 8.70
N THR A 88 -6.70 10.01 9.94
CA THR A 88 -7.91 10.25 10.74
C THR A 88 -8.02 11.68 11.27
N ALA A 89 -6.89 12.40 11.42
CA ALA A 89 -6.88 13.77 11.91
C ALA A 89 -7.42 14.73 10.85
N THR A 90 -6.99 14.54 9.60
CA THR A 90 -7.42 15.37 8.45
C THR A 90 -8.58 14.76 7.66
N ARG A 91 -8.94 13.50 7.92
CA ARG A 91 -9.95 12.71 7.18
C ARG A 91 -9.64 12.61 5.68
N SER A 92 -8.35 12.53 5.35
CA SER A 92 -7.86 12.50 3.98
C SER A 92 -7.34 11.12 3.60
N TYR A 93 -7.59 10.73 2.35
CA TYR A 93 -6.98 9.54 1.74
C TYR A 93 -5.84 9.96 0.83
N THR A 94 -4.70 9.31 0.97
CA THR A 94 -3.62 9.37 -0.02
C THR A 94 -3.65 8.06 -0.80
N ILE A 95 -3.85 8.15 -2.11
CA ILE A 95 -3.92 6.99 -3.00
C ILE A 95 -2.81 7.13 -4.02
N HIS A 96 -1.87 6.19 -4.01
CA HIS A 96 -0.92 6.01 -5.09
C HIS A 96 -1.47 4.97 -6.04
N SER A 97 -1.55 5.32 -7.32
CA SER A 97 -1.95 4.40 -8.37
C SER A 97 -0.99 4.56 -9.54
N ALA A 98 -0.69 3.43 -10.17
CA ALA A 98 -0.04 3.39 -11.45
C ALA A 98 -1.00 2.71 -12.41
N GLY A 99 -0.90 3.07 -13.67
CA GLY A 99 -1.74 2.49 -14.68
C GLY A 99 -1.59 3.24 -15.98
N TYR A 100 -1.69 2.50 -17.06
CA TYR A 100 -1.53 3.08 -18.37
C TYR A 100 -2.83 3.70 -18.89
N ASN A 101 -3.97 3.01 -18.70
CA ASN A 101 -5.25 3.39 -19.28
C ASN A 101 -6.45 2.81 -18.53
N VAL A 102 -7.64 3.37 -18.80
CA VAL A 102 -8.97 2.87 -18.40
C VAL A 102 -9.94 2.73 -19.59
N TRP A 103 -9.42 2.71 -20.82
CA TRP A 103 -10.21 2.61 -22.06
C TRP A 103 -9.81 1.37 -22.90
N TYR A 104 -10.74 0.94 -23.75
CA TYR A 104 -10.61 -0.21 -24.65
C TYR A 104 -10.48 -1.54 -23.92
N THR A 105 -9.46 -2.33 -24.24
CA THR A 105 -9.31 -3.72 -23.78
C THR A 105 -8.47 -3.83 -22.52
N ARG A 106 -8.05 -2.70 -21.92
CA ARG A 106 -7.14 -2.69 -20.78
C ARG A 106 -7.46 -1.57 -19.80
N ASP A 107 -7.72 -2.01 -18.58
CA ASP A 107 -7.87 -1.18 -17.41
C ASP A 107 -6.73 -1.46 -16.44
N GLU A 108 -5.98 -0.43 -16.07
CA GLU A 108 -4.96 -0.47 -15.04
C GLU A 108 -5.17 0.70 -14.10
N PHE A 109 -5.64 0.44 -12.89
CA PHE A 109 -5.83 1.46 -11.85
C PHE A 109 -6.06 0.81 -10.48
N ARG A 110 -6.06 1.64 -9.43
CA ARG A 110 -6.43 1.27 -8.07
C ARG A 110 -7.66 2.05 -7.62
N TYR A 111 -8.52 1.38 -6.87
CA TYR A 111 -9.68 2.01 -6.24
C TYR A 111 -9.95 1.44 -4.85
N LEU A 112 -10.53 2.28 -3.99
CA LEU A 112 -11.06 1.89 -2.68
C LEU A 112 -12.57 1.66 -2.83
N TRP A 113 -13.12 0.67 -2.13
CA TRP A 113 -14.50 0.26 -2.31
C TRP A 113 -15.21 -0.02 -0.99
N LYS A 114 -16.54 0.17 -1.04
CA LYS A 114 -17.49 -0.23 -0.01
C LYS A 114 -18.78 -0.64 -0.72
N LYS A 115 -19.36 -1.77 -0.33
CA LYS A 115 -20.64 -2.21 -0.89
C LYS A 115 -21.78 -1.41 -0.26
N MET A 116 -22.68 -0.89 -1.10
CA MET A 116 -23.85 -0.12 -0.66
C MET A 116 -25.07 -0.51 -1.52
N SER A 117 -26.27 -0.25 -1.00
CA SER A 117 -27.55 -0.50 -1.69
C SER A 117 -28.52 0.64 -1.42
N GLY A 118 -29.42 0.92 -2.38
CA GLY A 118 -30.34 2.06 -2.33
C GLY A 118 -29.75 3.30 -2.99
N ASP A 119 -30.28 4.47 -2.66
CA ASP A 119 -29.82 5.74 -3.20
C ASP A 119 -28.54 6.20 -2.48
N VAL A 120 -27.48 6.45 -3.24
CA VAL A 120 -26.15 6.80 -2.71
C VAL A 120 -25.58 8.00 -3.45
N SER A 121 -25.04 8.95 -2.68
CA SER A 121 -24.26 10.09 -3.19
C SER A 121 -22.84 10.03 -2.64
N LEU A 122 -21.85 10.22 -3.52
CA LEU A 122 -20.43 10.30 -3.17
C LEU A 122 -19.87 11.64 -3.64
N ALA A 123 -19.17 12.34 -2.75
CA ALA A 123 -18.45 13.57 -3.06
C ALA A 123 -17.10 13.55 -2.35
N ALA A 124 -16.08 14.14 -2.99
CA ALA A 124 -14.75 14.28 -2.45
C ALA A 124 -14.05 15.49 -3.10
N ASP A 125 -13.21 16.15 -2.32
CA ASP A 125 -12.22 17.09 -2.87
C ASP A 125 -10.96 16.29 -3.26
N ILE A 126 -10.39 16.61 -4.42
CA ILE A 126 -9.23 15.91 -4.96
C ILE A 126 -8.08 16.91 -5.15
N ALA A 127 -6.92 16.56 -4.59
CA ALA A 127 -5.67 17.28 -4.79
C ALA A 127 -4.66 16.37 -5.48
N TYR A 128 -3.97 16.91 -6.48
CA TYR A 128 -2.86 16.24 -7.16
C TYR A 128 -1.52 16.85 -6.71
N PRO A 129 -0.46 16.04 -6.60
CA PRO A 129 0.84 16.49 -6.07
C PRO A 129 1.56 17.53 -6.96
N ASP A 130 1.13 17.76 -8.20
CA ASP A 130 1.72 18.73 -9.13
C ASP A 130 1.06 20.12 -9.11
N GLY A 131 0.26 20.43 -8.09
CA GLY A 131 -0.23 21.79 -7.84
C GLY A 131 -1.23 22.33 -8.87
N THR A 132 -1.64 21.54 -9.87
CA THR A 132 -2.67 21.91 -10.86
C THR A 132 -4.07 21.50 -10.45
N ALA A 133 -4.32 21.33 -9.14
CA ALA A 133 -5.62 21.00 -8.59
C ALA A 133 -6.59 22.17 -8.76
N THR A 134 -7.23 22.29 -9.93
CA THR A 134 -8.55 22.91 -10.00
C THR A 134 -9.48 21.93 -9.32
N ALA A 135 -9.79 22.16 -8.04
CA ALA A 135 -10.85 21.47 -7.35
C ALA A 135 -12.15 21.67 -8.15
N ILE A 136 -12.58 20.65 -8.90
CA ILE A 136 -13.91 20.64 -9.50
C ILE A 136 -14.88 20.24 -8.38
N ALA A 137 -15.12 21.18 -7.47
CA ALA A 137 -16.27 21.13 -6.58
C ALA A 137 -17.52 21.43 -7.42
N ARG A 138 -17.99 20.45 -8.21
CA ARG A 138 -19.36 20.50 -8.74
C ARG A 138 -20.29 20.18 -7.58
N ARG A 139 -20.69 21.25 -6.89
CA ARG A 139 -21.78 21.25 -5.93
C ARG A 139 -23.02 20.76 -6.68
N CYS A 140 -23.46 19.52 -6.46
CA CYS A 140 -24.78 19.09 -6.90
C CYS A 140 -25.80 19.88 -6.07
N SER A 141 -26.51 20.79 -6.74
CA SER A 141 -27.74 21.43 -6.29
C SER A 141 -28.90 20.44 -6.31
#